data_AF-A0A957TS17-F1
#
_entry.id   AF-A0A957TS17-F1
#
_cell.length_a   1.000
_cell.length_b   1.000
_cell.length_c   1.000
_cell.angle_alpha   90.00
_cell.angle_beta   90.00
_cell.angle_gamma   90.00
#
_symmetry.space_group_name_H-M   'P 1'
#
loop_
_entity.id
_entity.type
_entity.pdbx_description
1 polymer ?
#
loop_
_entity_poly.entity_id
_entity_poly.type
_entity_poly.pdbx_seq_one_letter_code
_entity_poly.pdbx_strand_id
1 'polypeptide(L)' 'GEIVTYAQQLLSEGERKGKLEGKLEGKLEERIALINGFLRAGVSWSTITEATGVDQMQFEELQKQLAQLAAQTAT' A
#
# COMPACT_ATOMS: atom_id res chain seq x y z
N GLY A 1 -9.63 40.31 -1.61
CA GLY A 1 -10.05 39.32 -0.61
C GLY A 1 -10.42 38.09 -1.37
N GLU A 2 -9.51 37.12 -1.41
CA GLU A 2 -9.62 35.96 -2.29
C GLU A 2 -10.79 35.08 -1.86
N ILE A 3 -11.81 35.04 -2.70
CA ILE A 3 -12.77 33.94 -2.70
C ILE A 3 -12.00 32.75 -3.26
N VAL A 4 -11.31 32.02 -2.38
CA VAL A 4 -10.94 30.63 -2.65
C VAL A 4 -12.27 29.93 -2.93
N THR A 5 -12.53 29.65 -4.20
CA THR A 5 -13.81 29.05 -4.60
C THR A 5 -13.83 27.63 -4.04
N TYR A 6 -14.97 27.22 -3.49
CA TYR A 6 -15.20 25.89 -2.91
C TYR A 6 -14.69 24.74 -3.81
N ALA A 7 -14.74 24.92 -5.13
CA ALA A 7 -14.18 24.00 -6.13
C ALA A 7 -12.64 23.83 -6.05
N GLN A 8 -11.89 24.90 -5.78
CA GLN A 8 -10.43 24.86 -5.67
C GLN A 8 -9.99 24.12 -4.40
N GLN A 9 -10.77 24.25 -3.32
CA GLN A 9 -10.55 23.51 -2.07
C GLN A 9 -10.80 22.01 -2.26
N LEU A 10 -11.92 21.65 -2.91
CA LEU A 10 -12.26 20.26 -3.26
C LEU A 10 -11.20 19.58 -4.14
N LEU A 11 -10.68 20.27 -5.17
CA LEU A 11 -9.62 19.74 -6.02
C LEU A 11 -8.34 19.47 -5.22
N SER A 12 -7.94 20.42 -4.37
CA SER A 12 -6.74 20.28 -3.54
C SER A 12 -6.88 19.15 -2.50
N GLU A 13 -8.06 18.99 -1.92
CA GLU A 13 -8.36 17.87 -1.03
C GLU A 13 -8.35 16.52 -1.77
N GLY A 14 -8.87 16.48 -2.99
CA GLY A 14 -8.86 15.31 -3.87
C GLY A 14 -7.43 14.88 -4.25
N GLU A 15 -6.59 15.81 -4.69
CA GLU A 15 -5.19 15.54 -5.04
C GLU A 15 -4.38 15.04 -3.84
N ARG A 16 -4.59 15.65 -2.67
CA ARG A 16 -3.92 15.23 -1.44
C ARG A 16 -4.35 13.81 -1.04
N LYS A 17 -5.63 13.48 -1.16
CA LYS A 17 -6.16 12.16 -0.84
C LYS A 17 -5.62 11.10 -1.81
N GLY A 18 -5.70 11.35 -3.11
CA GLY A 18 -5.19 10.41 -4.13
C GLY A 18 -3.68 10.16 -4.01
N LYS A 19 -2.88 11.19 -3.69
CA LYS A 19 -1.43 11.02 -3.46
C LYS A 19 -1.12 10.20 -2.22
N LEU A 20 -1.94 10.31 -1.16
CA LEU A 20 -1.77 9.52 0.06
C LEU A 20 -2.16 8.06 -0.19
N GLU A 21 -3.27 7.81 -0.88
CA GLU A 21 -3.75 6.48 -1.24
C GLU A 21 -2.72 5.75 -2.13
N GLY A 22 -2.26 6.39 -3.22
CA GLY A 22 -1.25 5.79 -4.10
C GLY A 22 0.10 5.53 -3.42
N LYS A 23 0.49 6.36 -2.44
CA LYS A 23 1.72 6.14 -1.67
C LYS A 23 1.59 4.96 -0.70
N LEU A 24 0.40 4.72 -0.15
CA LEU A 24 0.16 3.57 0.72
C LEU A 24 0.10 2.28 -0.09
N GLU A 25 -0.60 2.29 -1.21
CA GLU A 25 -0.67 1.16 -2.15
C GLU A 25 0.72 0.73 -2.61
N GLY A 26 1.52 1.66 -3.15
CA GLY A 26 2.87 1.35 -3.64
C GLY A 26 3.79 0.79 -2.56
N LYS A 27 3.67 1.26 -1.30
CA LYS A 27 4.44 0.69 -0.18
C LYS A 27 4.04 -0.75 0.16
N LEU A 28 2.75 -1.07 0.08
CA LEU A 28 2.27 -2.43 0.31
C LEU A 28 2.70 -3.35 -0.83
N GLU A 29 2.58 -2.90 -2.07
CA GLU A 29 3.05 -3.63 -3.25
C GLU A 29 4.55 -3.92 -3.19
N GLU A 30 5.38 -2.93 -2.87
CA GLU A 30 6.83 -3.10 -2.72
C GLU A 30 7.18 -4.15 -1.66
N ARG A 31 6.52 -4.09 -0.49
CA ARG A 31 6.71 -5.07 0.59
C ARG A 31 6.30 -6.48 0.16
N ILE A 32 5.17 -6.60 -0.51
CA ILE A 32 4.66 -7.89 -0.98
C ILE A 32 5.56 -8.47 -2.07
N ALA A 33 6.00 -7.63 -3.01
CA ALA A 33 6.92 -8.01 -4.08
C ALA A 33 8.27 -8.50 -3.55
N LEU A 34 8.82 -7.81 -2.54
CA LEU A 34 10.05 -8.22 -1.86
C LEU A 34 9.94 -9.62 -1.25
N ILE A 35 8.88 -9.85 -0.46
CA ILE A 35 8.65 -11.16 0.21
C ILE A 35 8.40 -12.26 -0.83
N ASN A 36 7.61 -11.99 -1.87
CA ASN A 36 7.44 -12.92 -2.98
C ASN A 36 8.77 -13.24 -3.69
N GLY A 37 9.66 -12.26 -3.83
CA GLY A 37 11.01 -12.46 -4.36
C GLY A 37 11.82 -13.45 -3.52
N PHE A 38 11.80 -13.29 -2.19
CA PHE A 38 12.44 -14.24 -1.28
C PHE A 38 11.83 -15.64 -1.36
N LEU A 39 10.50 -15.74 -1.36
CA LEU A 39 9.80 -17.03 -1.48
C LEU A 39 10.14 -17.75 -2.80
N ARG A 40 10.19 -17.01 -3.92
CA ARG A 40 10.60 -17.55 -5.23
C ARG A 40 12.06 -18.00 -5.27
N ALA A 41 12.92 -17.34 -4.49
CA ALA A 41 14.32 -17.73 -4.33
C ALA A 41 14.50 -18.91 -3.36
N GLY A 42 13.42 -19.45 -2.79
CA GLY A 42 13.48 -20.58 -1.84
C GLY A 42 13.98 -20.18 -0.45
N VAL A 43 13.95 -18.90 -0.10
CA VAL A 43 14.34 -18.42 1.23
C VAL A 43 13.29 -18.86 2.25
N SER A 44 13.73 -19.38 3.39
CA SER A 44 12.82 -19.83 4.45
C SER A 44 12.13 -18.66 5.14
N TRP A 45 10.93 -18.91 5.67
CA TRP A 45 10.18 -17.92 6.45
C TRP A 45 10.96 -17.37 7.64
N SER A 46 11.80 -18.18 8.31
CA SER A 46 12.66 -17.69 9.40
C SER A 46 13.54 -16.53 8.97
N THR A 47 14.23 -16.66 7.83
CA THR A 47 15.14 -15.66 7.28
C THR A 47 14.38 -14.45 6.73
N ILE A 48 13.21 -14.69 6.13
CA ILE A 48 12.33 -13.59 5.66
C ILE A 48 11.86 -12.74 6.84
N THR A 49 11.37 -13.38 7.92
CA THR A 49 10.92 -12.69 9.12
C THR A 49 12.07 -11.90 9.75
N GLU A 50 13.27 -12.46 9.80
CA GLU A 50 14.46 -11.76 10.31
C GLU A 50 14.84 -10.54 9.45
N ALA A 51 14.82 -10.68 8.13
CA ALA A 51 15.21 -9.60 7.21
C ALA A 51 14.16 -8.50 7.05
N THR A 52 12.87 -8.84 7.15
CA THR A 52 11.76 -7.93 6.84
C THR A 52 10.92 -7.52 8.05
N GLY A 53 11.02 -8.29 9.15
CA GLY A 53 10.13 -8.18 10.31
C GLY A 53 8.72 -8.71 10.07
N VAL A 54 8.45 -9.36 8.93
CA VAL A 54 7.12 -9.81 8.52
C VAL A 54 7.10 -11.33 8.49
N ASP A 55 6.25 -11.94 9.32
CA ASP A 55 5.97 -13.38 9.28
C ASP A 55 4.83 -13.72 8.30
N GLN A 56 4.56 -15.02 8.15
CA GLN A 56 3.58 -15.53 7.21
C GLN A 56 2.16 -14.98 7.45
N MET A 57 1.70 -14.89 8.70
CA MET A 57 0.36 -14.38 9.00
C MET A 57 0.27 -12.89 8.68
N GLN A 58 1.31 -12.13 9.04
CA GLN A 58 1.39 -10.71 8.70
C GLN A 58 1.44 -10.49 7.18
N PHE A 59 2.12 -11.37 6.44
CA PHE A 59 2.17 -11.30 4.98
C PHE A 59 0.81 -11.56 4.33
N GLU A 60 0.06 -12.55 4.80
CA GLU A 60 -1.32 -12.80 4.33
C GLU A 60 -2.23 -11.60 4.61
N GLU A 61 -2.04 -10.95 5.75
CA GLU A 61 -2.79 -9.75 6.10
C GLU A 61 -2.44 -8.55 5.19
N LEU A 62 -1.15 -8.36 4.87
CA LEU A 62 -0.73 -7.35 3.89
C LEU A 62 -1.37 -7.60 2.52
N GLN A 63 -1.45 -8.85 2.07
CA GLN A 63 -2.11 -9.21 0.81
C GLN A 63 -3.60 -8.88 0.82
N LYS A 64 -4.30 -9.17 1.94
CA LYS A 64 -5.71 -8.80 2.11
C LYS A 64 -5.93 -7.29 2.09
N GLN A 65 -5.09 -6.53 2.78
CA GLN A 65 -5.18 -5.07 2.80
C GLN A 65 -4.98 -4.48 1.41
N LEU A 66 -4.00 -4.96 0.64
CA LEU A 66 -3.80 -4.52 -0.73
C LEU A 66 -5.02 -4.84 -1.62
N ALA A 67 -5.57 -6.05 -1.50
CA ALA A 67 -6.77 -6.44 -2.24
C ALA A 67 -8.00 -5.58 -1.88
N GLN A 68 -8.16 -5.22 -0.60
CA GLN A 68 -9.23 -4.33 -0.15
C GLN A 68 -9.04 -2.91 -0.66
N LEU A 69 -7.81 -2.39 -0.67
CA LEU A 69 -7.52 -1.05 -1.21
C LEU A 69 -7.81 -1.00 -2.72
N ALA A 70 -7.35 -2.00 -3.48
CA ALA A 70 -7.63 -2.10 -4.91
C ALA A 70 -9.13 -2.24 -5.22
N ALA A 71 -9.90 -2.94 -4.37
CA ALA A 71 -11.35 -3.05 -4.53
C ALA A 71 -12.10 -1.75 -4.19
N GLN A 72 -11.58 -0.93 -3.27
CA GLN A 72 -12.19 0.35 -2.88
C GLN A 72 -11.93 1.48 -3.87
N THR A 73 -10.85 1.40 -4.66
CA THR A 73 -10.52 2.38 -5.71
C THR A 73 -11.19 2.07 -7.05
N ALA A 74 -11.79 0.88 -7.20
CA ALA A 74 -12.49 0.43 -8.43
C ALA A 74 -13.98 0.80 -8.50
N THR A 75 -14.51 1.55 -7.53
CA THR A 75 -15.90 2.06 -7.45
C THR A 75 -15.97 3.56 -7.64
#